data_AF-A0AAW6C462-F1
#
_entry.id   AF-A0AAW6C462-F1
#
_cell.length_a   1.000
_cell.length_b   1.000
_cell.length_c   1.000
_cell.angle_alpha   90.00
_cell.angle_beta   90.00
_cell.angle_gamma   90.00
#
_symmetry.space_group_name_H-M   'P 1'
#
loop_
_entity.id
_entity.type
_entity.pdbx_description
1 polymer ?
#
loop_
_entity_poly.entity_id
_entity_poly.type
_entity_poly.pdbx_seq_one_letter_code
_entity_poly.pdbx_strand_id
1 'polypeptide(L)' 'MTFVNNNGKVPYIMVAGADHVTGEMPLETAEKIYSEGTKRASNRFPGYPVCVDNKYFFATKTSPKKRKTTNE' A
#
# COMPACT_ATOMS: atom_id res chain seq x y z
N MET A 1 -11.98 -3.32 0.47
CA MET A 1 -10.86 -2.38 0.23
C MET A 1 -10.49 -2.50 -1.24
N THR A 2 -10.47 -1.41 -2.01
CA THR A 2 -10.17 -1.49 -3.46
C THR A 2 -8.76 -0.95 -3.70
N PHE A 3 -7.86 -1.80 -4.18
CA PHE A 3 -6.52 -1.38 -4.58
C PHE A 3 -6.58 -0.38 -5.74
N VAL A 4 -5.58 0.48 -5.85
CA VAL A 4 -5.38 1.30 -7.05
C VAL A 4 -5.06 0.36 -8.19
N ASN A 5 -6.04 0.11 -9.05
CA ASN A 5 -5.87 -0.70 -10.24
C ASN A 5 -5.66 0.22 -11.46
N ASN A 6 -4.48 0.11 -12.07
CA ASN A 6 -4.05 0.76 -13.29
C ASN A 6 -3.95 -0.30 -14.40
N ASN A 7 -5.09 -0.65 -14.99
CA ASN A 7 -5.20 -1.66 -16.07
C ASN A 7 -4.67 -3.07 -15.70
N GLY A 8 -5.10 -3.60 -14.57
CA GLY A 8 -4.68 -4.88 -14.02
C GLY A 8 -3.44 -4.81 -13.13
N LYS A 9 -2.82 -3.64 -12.97
CA LYS A 9 -1.62 -3.45 -12.14
C LYS A 9 -1.91 -2.60 -10.90
N VAL A 10 -1.36 -3.00 -9.78
CA VAL A 10 -1.43 -2.33 -8.49
C VAL A 10 -0.04 -1.79 -8.14
N PRO A 11 0.08 -0.47 -7.89
CA PRO A 11 1.32 0.08 -7.38
C PRO A 11 1.56 -0.39 -5.95
N TYR A 12 2.79 -0.81 -5.68
CA TYR A 12 3.26 -1.28 -4.39
C TYR A 12 4.57 -0.60 -3.99
N ILE A 13 4.83 -0.55 -2.69
CA ILE A 13 6.11 -0.17 -2.12
C ILE A 13 6.62 -1.35 -1.29
N MET A 14 7.80 -1.85 -1.60
CA MET A 14 8.48 -2.86 -0.79
C MET A 14 9.56 -2.20 0.06
N VAL A 15 9.51 -2.38 1.37
CA VAL A 15 10.53 -1.90 2.31
C VAL A 15 11.61 -2.98 2.45
N ALA A 16 12.86 -2.56 2.26
CA ALA A 16 14.05 -3.38 2.41
C ALA A 16 15.00 -2.69 3.42
N GLY A 17 14.74 -2.89 4.71
CA GLY A 17 15.50 -2.25 5.78
C GLY A 17 15.24 -0.75 5.86
N ALA A 18 16.26 0.06 5.55
CA ALA A 18 16.17 1.53 5.51
C ALA A 18 15.65 2.04 4.16
N ASP A 19 15.80 1.24 3.10
CA ASP A 19 15.41 1.58 1.74
C ASP A 19 14.00 1.10 1.42
N HIS A 20 13.41 1.69 0.39
CA HIS A 20 12.13 1.27 -0.15
C HIS A 20 12.17 1.29 -1.68
N VAL A 21 11.51 0.31 -2.28
CA VAL A 21 11.40 0.15 -3.73
C VAL A 21 9.94 0.31 -4.10
N THR A 22 9.65 1.23 -5.01
CA THR A 22 8.30 1.39 -5.57
C THR A 22 8.21 0.67 -6.90
N GLY A 23 7.12 -0.06 -7.13
CA GLY A 23 6.88 -0.74 -8.39
C GLY A 23 5.40 -0.95 -8.64
N GLU A 24 5.09 -1.65 -9.72
CA GLU A 24 3.73 -2.07 -10.05
C GLU A 24 3.70 -3.59 -10.17
N MET A 25 2.65 -4.22 -9.68
CA MET A 25 2.47 -5.67 -9.78
C MET A 25 1.04 -6.03 -10.18
N PRO A 26 0.77 -7.21 -10.72
CA PRO A 26 -0.59 -7.60 -11.08
C PRO A 26 -1.53 -7.57 -9.88
N LEU A 27 -2.79 -7.17 -10.10
CA LEU A 27 -3.84 -7.19 -9.07
C LEU A 27 -3.96 -8.56 -8.42
N GLU A 28 -3.91 -9.63 -9.21
CA GLU A 28 -3.97 -11.01 -8.71
C GLU A 28 -2.82 -11.30 -7.73
N THR A 29 -1.60 -10.85 -8.03
CA THR A 29 -0.46 -11.04 -7.13
C THR A 29 -0.61 -10.19 -5.87
N ALA A 30 -1.07 -8.95 -5.99
CA ALA A 30 -1.35 -8.09 -4.83
C ALA A 30 -2.43 -8.70 -3.94
N GLU A 31 -3.51 -9.24 -4.50
CA GLU A 31 -4.56 -9.93 -3.76
C GLU A 31 -4.06 -11.22 -3.11
N LYS A 32 -3.21 -11.99 -3.79
CA LYS A 32 -2.59 -13.19 -3.21
C LYS A 32 -1.72 -12.84 -2.00
N ILE A 33 -0.83 -11.85 -2.13
CA ILE A 33 0.00 -11.36 -1.03
C ILE A 33 -0.87 -10.80 0.10
N TYR A 34 -1.92 -10.04 -0.23
CA TYR A 34 -2.85 -9.51 0.75
C TYR A 34 -3.67 -10.60 1.46
N SER A 35 -3.94 -11.72 0.80
CA SER A 35 -4.66 -12.86 1.35
C SER A 35 -3.77 -13.72 2.25
N GLU A 36 -2.55 -14.02 1.79
CA GLU A 36 -1.57 -14.87 2.48
C GLU A 36 -0.85 -14.13 3.62
N GLY A 37 -0.61 -12.83 3.46
CA GLY A 37 0.21 -12.03 4.36
C GLY A 37 -0.55 -11.35 5.50
N THR A 38 0.20 -10.86 6.49
CA THR A 38 -0.39 -10.17 7.65
C THR A 38 -0.73 -8.72 7.30
N LYS A 39 -2.01 -8.48 7.02
CA LYS A 39 -2.55 -7.15 6.68
C LYS A 39 -2.70 -6.27 7.92
N ARG A 40 -2.12 -5.08 7.84
CA ARG A 40 -2.21 -4.00 8.83
C ARG A 40 -2.43 -2.68 8.13
N ALA A 41 -3.17 -1.79 8.78
CA ALA A 41 -3.21 -0.41 8.35
C ALA A 41 -1.87 0.26 8.71
N SER A 42 -1.25 0.94 7.76
CA SER A 42 -0.06 1.72 8.02
C SER A 42 -0.19 3.09 7.40
N ASN A 43 0.25 4.11 8.15
CA ASN A 43 0.32 5.49 7.67
C ASN A 43 1.76 5.87 7.28
N ARG A 44 2.65 4.88 7.12
CA ARG A 44 4.07 5.10 6.84
C ARG A 44 4.31 5.72 5.47
N PHE A 45 3.47 5.39 4.48
CA PHE A 45 3.54 5.95 3.14
C PHE A 45 2.21 6.61 2.76
N PRO A 46 2.19 7.91 2.44
CA PRO A 46 0.97 8.59 2.02
C PRO A 46 0.46 7.97 0.71
N GLY A 47 -0.82 7.59 0.68
CA GLY A 47 -1.44 6.90 -0.45
C GLY A 47 -1.35 5.37 -0.40
N TYR A 48 -0.59 4.78 0.53
CA TYR A 48 -0.46 3.33 0.72
C TYR A 48 -0.90 2.92 2.13
N PRO A 49 -2.21 2.95 2.44
CA PRO A 49 -2.70 2.67 3.77
C PRO A 49 -2.66 1.18 4.14
N VAL A 50 -2.46 0.29 3.16
CA VAL A 50 -2.40 -1.15 3.37
C VAL A 50 -0.95 -1.56 3.48
N CYS A 51 -0.59 -2.19 4.57
CA CYS A 51 0.71 -2.81 4.79
C CYS A 51 0.53 -4.31 5.01
N VAL A 52 1.39 -5.10 4.39
CA VAL A 52 1.40 -6.56 4.46
C VAL A 52 2.79 -7.00 4.90
N ASP A 53 2.83 -7.73 6.01
CA ASP A 53 4.06 -8.27 6.62
C ASP A 53 5.13 -7.22 6.96
N ASN A 54 4.73 -5.95 7.15
CA ASN A 54 5.67 -4.81 7.31
C ASN A 54 6.67 -4.65 6.15
N LYS A 55 6.43 -5.34 5.04
CA LYS A 55 7.32 -5.43 3.89
C LYS A 55 6.68 -4.82 2.65
N TYR A 56 5.43 -5.15 2.36
CA TYR A 56 4.72 -4.65 1.18
C TYR A 56 3.67 -3.63 1.59
N PHE A 57 3.62 -2.51 0.88
CA PHE A 57 2.62 -1.47 1.08
C PHE A 57 1.87 -1.30 -0.24
N PHE A 58 0.55 -1.31 -0.18
CA PHE A 58 -0.31 -1.26 -1.37
C PHE A 58 -1.12 0.03 -1.40
N ALA A 59 -1.19 0.64 -2.59
CA ALA A 59 -2.02 1.81 -2.79
C ALA A 59 -3.50 1.39 -2.87
N THR A 60 -4.37 2.08 -2.16
CA THR A 60 -5.82 1.87 -2.27
C THR A 60 -6.53 3.15 -2.71
N LYS A 61 -7.61 2.99 -3.49
CA LYS A 61 -8.48 4.11 -3.92
C LYS A 61 -9.34 4.68 -2.79
N THR A 62 -9.15 4.24 -1.55
CA THR A 62 -9.67 4.98 -0.40
C THR A 62 -8.87 6.26 -0.33
N SER A 63 -9.41 7.27 -0.98
CA SER A 63 -8.99 8.66 -0.94
C SER A 63 -8.42 8.96 0.46
N PRO A 64 -7.24 9.57 0.56
CA PRO A 64 -6.82 10.08 1.85
C PRO A 64 -7.95 11.00 2.30
N LYS A 65 -8.66 10.61 3.35
CA LYS A 65 -9.37 11.57 4.18
C LYS A 65 -8.24 12.46 4.66
N LYS A 66 -8.06 13.57 3.94
CA LYS A 66 -7.14 14.66 4.20
C LYS A 66 -7.36 15.05 5.66
N ARG A 67 -6.65 14.41 6.59
CA ARG A 67 -6.54 14.92 7.95
C ARG A 67 -5.63 16.11 7.79
N LYS A 68 -6.27 17.27 7.76
CA LYS A 68 -5.63 18.59 7.90
C LYS A 68 -4.50 18.46 8.91
N THR A 69 -3.36 19.01 8.52
CA THR A 69 -2.39 19.67 9.37
C THR A 69 -3.08 20.23 10.62
N THR A 70 -2.61 19.84 11.80
CA THR A 70 -2.69 20.70 12.97
C THR A 70 -1.26 20.90 13.42
N ASN A 71 -0.81 22.12 13.18
CA ASN A 71 0.40 22.70 13.73
C ASN A 71 0.31 22.68 15.26
N GLU A 72 1.45 22.55 15.92
CA GLU A 72 1.73 23.26 17.17
C GLU A 72 3.13 23.86 17.08
#